data_AF-A0A811NYS9-F1
#
_entry.id   AF-A0A811NYS9-F1
#
_cell.length_a   1.000
_cell.length_b   1.000
_cell.length_c   1.000
_cell.angle_alpha   90.00
_cell.angle_beta   90.00
_cell.angle_gamma   90.00
#
_symmetry.space_group_name_H-M   'P 1'
#
loop_
_entity.id
_entity.type
_entity.pdbx_description
1 polymer ?
#
loop_
_entity_poly.entity_id
_entity_poly.type
_entity_poly.pdbx_seq_one_letter_code
_entity_poly.pdbx_strand_id
1 'polypeptide(L)'
;MPCGVFWTGAAANAVVVEADAFKESDVIYQAISSRGHHTDMLQTAELVHQSSTDAAASLLVTALNEGRDVIMDDTLSWEPFVRQTIAMARSVHRQRYRMEVGYKVAADGTTTEKYWEPVEEEADGEQQGQGRPASRTRKPSRIELVGIICGAYLAVVRGMRRAIISGRAVRVHSQLKSHKRFAGKFRKYCDLVDNARLYSTNTIAGAKLIGWKDKDSRLLVDVEEIGLLDRVSRTF
;
A
#
# COMPACT_ATOMS: atom_id res chain seq x y z
N MET A 1 -3.63 -14.50 -7.20
CA MET A 1 -3.94 -14.91 -5.81
C MET A 1 -4.43 -13.69 -5.07
N PRO A 2 -5.42 -13.79 -4.18
CA PRO A 2 -5.66 -12.73 -3.19
C PRO A 2 -4.38 -12.54 -2.36
N CYS A 3 -3.96 -11.30 -2.11
CA CYS A 3 -2.76 -10.99 -1.30
C CYS A 3 -2.75 -11.76 0.04
N GLY A 4 -3.92 -12.03 0.63
CA GLY A 4 -4.05 -12.77 1.89
C GLY A 4 -3.49 -14.20 1.89
N VAL A 5 -3.47 -14.92 0.76
CA VAL A 5 -2.95 -16.31 0.73
C VAL A 5 -1.43 -16.34 0.86
N PHE A 6 -0.73 -15.35 0.31
CA PHE A 6 0.74 -15.26 0.35
C PHE A 6 1.25 -15.08 1.79
N TRP A 7 0.51 -14.34 2.62
CA TRP A 7 0.93 -13.98 3.96
C TRP A 7 0.44 -14.92 5.06
N THR A 8 -0.23 -16.03 4.74
CA THR A 8 -0.84 -16.93 5.73
C THR A 8 0.10 -17.38 6.87
N GLY A 9 1.40 -17.51 6.62
CA GLY A 9 2.41 -17.82 7.66
C GLY A 9 2.90 -16.62 8.49
N ALA A 10 2.76 -15.39 7.99
CA ALA A 10 3.16 -14.14 8.67
C ALA A 10 1.96 -13.39 9.28
N ALA A 11 0.74 -13.69 8.84
CA ALA A 11 -0.47 -12.93 9.15
C ALA A 11 -1.03 -13.18 10.56
N ALA A 12 -0.63 -14.26 11.25
CA ALA A 12 -1.25 -14.65 12.52
C ALA A 12 -1.23 -13.55 13.59
N ASN A 13 -0.23 -12.65 13.57
CA ASN A 13 -0.11 -11.52 14.50
C ASN A 13 0.06 -10.14 13.82
N ALA A 14 0.09 -10.10 12.49
CA ALA A 14 0.29 -8.86 11.75
C ALA A 14 -1.01 -8.04 11.66
N VAL A 15 -0.90 -6.72 11.62
CA VAL A 15 -2.00 -5.84 11.22
C VAL A 15 -2.10 -5.86 9.70
N VAL A 16 -3.26 -6.24 9.17
CA VAL A 16 -3.55 -6.14 7.74
C VAL A 16 -4.19 -4.76 7.48
N VAL A 17 -3.54 -3.95 6.64
CA VAL A 17 -3.99 -2.61 6.25
C VAL A 17 -4.41 -2.66 4.79
N GLU A 18 -5.71 -2.60 4.56
CA GLU A 18 -6.32 -2.64 3.23
C GLU A 18 -7.40 -1.54 3.14
N ALA A 19 -7.18 -0.51 2.33
CA ALA A 19 -8.15 0.59 2.19
C ALA A 19 -9.52 0.10 1.69
N ASP A 20 -9.54 -0.94 0.85
CA ASP A 20 -10.79 -1.51 0.34
C ASP A 20 -11.60 -2.22 1.44
N ALA A 21 -10.97 -2.76 2.50
CA ALA A 21 -11.69 -3.39 3.61
C ALA A 21 -12.51 -2.35 4.41
N PHE A 22 -11.98 -1.13 4.56
CA PHE A 22 -12.71 -0.04 5.21
C PHE A 22 -13.93 0.41 4.40
N LYS A 23 -13.85 0.41 3.06
CA LYS A 23 -15.00 0.72 2.19
C LYS A 23 -16.17 -0.24 2.43
N GLU A 24 -15.89 -1.53 2.63
CA GLU A 24 -16.92 -2.55 2.83
C GLU A 24 -17.66 -2.38 4.18
N SER A 25 -16.98 -1.79 5.16
CA SER A 25 -17.57 -1.45 6.47
C SER A 25 -18.28 -0.09 6.51
N ASP A 26 -18.12 0.75 5.48
CA ASP A 26 -18.70 2.10 5.46
C ASP A 26 -20.22 2.03 5.23
N VAL A 27 -20.99 2.61 6.16
CA VAL A 27 -22.46 2.62 6.13
C VAL A 27 -23.03 3.31 4.89
N ILE A 28 -22.33 4.30 4.33
CA ILE A 28 -22.72 5.00 3.10
C ILE A 28 -22.50 4.07 1.90
N TYR A 29 -21.37 3.36 1.87
CA TYR A 29 -21.09 2.38 0.82
C TYR A 29 -22.12 1.25 0.84
N GLN A 30 -22.46 0.70 2.01
CA GLN A 30 -23.49 -0.33 2.17
C GLN A 30 -24.89 0.19 1.77
N ALA A 31 -25.26 1.40 2.20
CA ALA A 31 -26.56 1.97 1.91
C ALA A 31 -26.78 2.26 0.41
N ILE A 32 -25.73 2.66 -0.31
CA ILE A 32 -25.82 2.94 -1.75
C ILE A 32 -25.72 1.63 -2.56
N SER A 33 -24.82 0.71 -2.18
CA SER A 33 -24.65 -0.60 -2.85
C SER A 33 -25.90 -1.48 -2.75
N SER A 34 -26.62 -1.42 -1.63
CA SER A 34 -27.86 -2.20 -1.39
C SER A 34 -29.07 -1.74 -2.20
N ARG A 35 -29.06 -0.52 -2.78
CA ARG A 35 -30.19 0.03 -3.56
C ARG A 35 -30.20 -0.40 -5.03
N GLY A 36 -29.28 -1.25 -5.47
CA GLY A 36 -29.32 -1.88 -6.81
C GLY A 36 -29.00 -0.95 -7.99
N HIS A 37 -28.56 0.28 -7.76
CA HIS A 37 -28.12 1.21 -8.81
C HIS A 37 -26.70 0.88 -9.29
N HIS A 38 -26.56 -0.17 -10.11
CA HIS A 38 -25.27 -0.58 -10.66
C HIS A 38 -24.56 0.51 -11.50
N THR A 39 -25.31 1.48 -12.03
CA THR A 39 -24.78 2.65 -12.76
C THR A 39 -23.98 3.61 -11.88
N ASP A 40 -24.20 3.62 -10.56
CA ASP A 40 -23.55 4.58 -9.65
C ASP A 40 -22.34 4.00 -8.91
N MET A 41 -22.02 2.72 -9.14
CA MET A 41 -20.95 1.98 -8.45
C MET A 41 -19.59 2.70 -8.47
N LEU A 42 -19.24 3.36 -9.57
CA LEU A 42 -18.01 4.16 -9.68
C LEU A 42 -18.04 5.40 -8.80
N GLN A 43 -19.16 6.14 -8.80
CA GLN A 43 -19.30 7.34 -7.98
C GLN A 43 -19.33 6.98 -6.50
N THR A 44 -20.05 5.92 -6.12
CA THR A 44 -20.09 5.42 -4.74
C THR A 44 -18.70 5.05 -4.22
N ALA A 45 -17.90 4.32 -5.02
CA ALA A 45 -16.54 3.94 -4.63
C ALA A 45 -15.61 5.15 -4.48
N GLU A 46 -15.86 6.23 -5.22
CA GLU A 46 -15.09 7.47 -5.15
C GLU A 46 -15.46 8.33 -3.95
N LEU A 47 -16.74 8.37 -3.56
CA LEU A 47 -17.22 9.11 -2.39
C LEU A 47 -16.56 8.65 -1.08
N VAL A 48 -16.41 7.34 -0.89
CA VAL A 48 -15.80 6.76 0.31
C VAL A 48 -14.28 6.56 0.19
N HIS A 49 -13.68 6.98 -0.93
CA HIS A 49 -12.27 6.70 -1.20
C HIS A 49 -11.34 7.41 -0.21
N GLN A 50 -11.59 8.69 0.06
CA GLN A 50 -10.74 9.47 0.96
C GLN A 50 -10.86 8.97 2.40
N SER A 51 -12.07 8.79 2.93
CA SER A 51 -12.29 8.29 4.29
C SER A 51 -11.63 6.94 4.53
N SER A 52 -11.74 6.03 3.56
CA SER A 52 -11.13 4.70 3.65
C SER A 52 -9.61 4.73 3.57
N THR A 53 -9.06 5.64 2.76
CA THR A 53 -7.60 5.86 2.66
C THR A 53 -7.06 6.45 3.97
N ASP A 54 -7.75 7.43 4.55
CA ASP A 54 -7.37 8.06 5.82
C ASP A 54 -7.47 7.06 6.98
N ALA A 55 -8.50 6.20 7.00
CA ALA A 55 -8.63 5.13 7.99
C ALA A 55 -7.50 4.10 7.90
N ALA A 56 -7.15 3.68 6.67
CA ALA A 56 -6.02 2.77 6.45
C ALA A 56 -4.68 3.40 6.86
N ALA A 57 -4.45 4.67 6.51
CA ALA A 57 -3.25 5.41 6.89
C ALA A 57 -3.15 5.61 8.42
N SER A 58 -4.26 5.88 9.09
CA SER A 58 -4.36 5.97 10.55
C SER A 58 -4.04 4.63 11.24
N LEU A 59 -4.59 3.53 10.73
CA LEU A 59 -4.30 2.18 11.23
C LEU A 59 -2.82 1.83 11.03
N LEU A 60 -2.25 2.15 9.87
CA LEU A 60 -0.84 1.92 9.55
C LEU A 60 0.10 2.60 10.55
N VAL A 61 -0.06 3.92 10.75
CA VAL A 61 0.84 4.67 11.64
C VAL A 61 0.68 4.23 13.10
N THR A 62 -0.54 3.90 13.52
CA THR A 62 -0.81 3.38 14.86
C THR A 62 -0.12 2.04 15.09
N ALA A 63 -0.30 1.08 14.18
CA ALA A 63 0.32 -0.24 14.27
C ALA A 63 1.86 -0.17 14.29
N LEU A 64 2.45 0.66 13.43
CA LEU A 64 3.90 0.85 13.38
C LEU A 64 4.42 1.53 14.66
N ASN A 65 3.73 2.54 15.19
CA ASN A 65 4.06 3.18 16.46
C ASN A 65 3.97 2.22 17.65
N GLU A 66 3.12 1.19 17.57
CA GLU A 66 3.02 0.12 18.56
C GLU A 66 4.14 -0.94 18.41
N GLY A 67 4.89 -0.90 17.31
CA GLY A 67 5.93 -1.86 16.99
C GLY A 67 5.36 -3.19 16.50
N ARG A 68 4.18 -3.17 15.89
CA ARG A 68 3.54 -4.35 15.32
C ARG A 68 4.01 -4.60 13.89
N ASP A 69 4.04 -5.88 13.51
CA ASP A 69 4.19 -6.27 12.11
C ASP A 69 2.96 -5.83 11.31
N VAL A 70 3.18 -5.32 10.10
CA VAL A 70 2.13 -4.81 9.22
C VAL A 70 2.23 -5.46 7.84
N ILE A 71 1.09 -5.88 7.31
CA ILE A 71 0.90 -6.23 5.91
C ILE A 71 0.07 -5.12 5.29
N MET A 72 0.63 -4.39 4.33
CA MET A 72 -0.07 -3.29 3.65
C MET A 72 -0.38 -3.69 2.21
N ASP A 73 -1.66 -3.69 1.84
CA ASP A 73 -2.09 -3.84 0.44
C ASP A 73 -2.33 -2.45 -0.16
N ASP A 74 -1.49 -2.06 -1.12
CA ASP A 74 -1.61 -0.82 -1.86
C ASP A 74 -1.18 -1.05 -3.31
N THR A 75 -1.72 -0.23 -4.20
CA THR A 75 -1.23 -0.07 -5.57
C THR A 75 0.21 0.43 -5.66
N LEU A 76 0.71 1.14 -4.63
CA LEU A 76 2.03 1.76 -4.59
C LEU A 76 2.31 2.63 -5.84
N SER A 77 1.26 3.29 -6.35
CA SER A 77 1.34 4.07 -7.59
C SER A 77 1.83 5.51 -7.36
N TRP A 78 1.96 5.95 -6.11
CA TRP A 78 2.31 7.32 -5.76
C TRP A 78 3.64 7.39 -5.01
N GLU A 79 4.72 7.71 -5.73
CA GLU A 79 6.09 7.64 -5.21
C GLU A 79 6.35 8.44 -3.93
N PRO A 80 5.88 9.69 -3.77
CA PRO A 80 6.11 10.45 -2.54
C PRO A 80 5.52 9.77 -1.30
N PHE A 81 4.31 9.21 -1.41
CA PHE A 81 3.68 8.43 -0.35
C PHE A 81 4.53 7.21 0.03
N VAL A 82 4.98 6.42 -0.96
CA VAL A 82 5.79 5.23 -0.71
C VAL A 82 7.11 5.59 -0.02
N ARG A 83 7.81 6.64 -0.49
CA ARG A 83 9.08 7.09 0.11
C ARG A 83 8.90 7.55 1.54
N GLN A 84 7.90 8.38 1.82
CA GLN A 84 7.64 8.88 3.17
C GLN A 84 7.23 7.75 4.10
N THR A 85 6.42 6.80 3.63
CA THR A 85 5.98 5.64 4.42
C THR A 85 7.13 4.70 4.78
N ILE A 86 8.03 4.42 3.83
CA ILE A 86 9.24 3.64 4.11
C ILE A 86 10.14 4.38 5.11
N ALA A 87 10.33 5.69 4.93
CA ALA A 87 11.13 6.49 5.85
C ALA A 87 10.57 6.46 7.28
N MET A 88 9.26 6.63 7.43
CA MET A 88 8.55 6.49 8.71
C MET A 88 8.75 5.09 9.31
N ALA A 89 8.48 4.03 8.54
CA ALA A 89 8.61 2.65 9.02
C ALA A 89 10.04 2.31 9.48
N ARG A 90 11.06 2.93 8.87
CA ARG A 90 12.47 2.77 9.28
C ARG A 90 12.79 3.48 10.59
N SER A 91 12.17 4.62 10.88
CA SER A 91 12.50 5.46 12.05
C SER A 91 11.54 5.28 13.23
N VAL A 92 10.40 4.60 13.03
CA VAL A 92 9.34 4.45 14.06
C VAL A 92 9.81 3.78 15.36
N HIS A 93 10.92 3.02 15.28
CA HIS A 93 11.56 2.42 16.45
C HIS A 93 12.29 3.44 17.34
N ARG A 94 12.55 4.66 16.85
CA ARG A 94 13.23 5.76 17.58
C ARG A 94 12.32 6.92 17.94
N GLN A 95 11.25 7.13 17.20
CA GLN A 95 10.31 8.22 17.42
C GLN A 95 8.93 7.84 16.91
N ARG A 96 7.88 8.40 17.51
CA ARG A 96 6.51 8.21 17.04
C ARG A 96 6.17 9.15 15.90
N TYR A 97 5.15 8.78 15.14
CA TYR A 97 4.63 9.56 14.03
C TYR A 97 3.13 9.78 14.15
N ARG A 98 2.64 10.86 13.54
CA ARG A 98 1.21 11.09 13.29
C ARG A 98 0.95 11.26 11.80
N MET A 99 -0.28 10.98 11.40
CA MET A 99 -0.75 11.21 10.05
C MET A 99 -0.87 12.72 9.78
N GLU A 100 -0.49 13.13 8.58
CA GLU A 100 -0.61 14.50 8.08
C GLU A 100 -1.69 14.61 7.02
N VAL A 101 -1.87 15.83 6.50
CA VAL A 101 -2.91 16.17 5.52
C VAL A 101 -2.81 15.44 4.17
N GLY A 102 -1.70 14.74 3.91
CA GLY A 102 -1.43 14.02 2.68
C GLY A 102 -1.13 14.97 1.52
N TYR A 103 -1.69 14.65 0.36
CA TYR A 103 -1.62 15.50 -0.83
C TYR A 103 -2.81 16.46 -0.85
N LYS A 104 -2.54 17.77 -0.84
CA LYS A 104 -3.56 18.83 -0.97
C LYS A 104 -3.10 19.91 -1.92
N VAL A 105 -4.03 20.43 -2.71
CA VAL A 105 -3.83 21.62 -3.54
C VAL A 105 -4.68 22.74 -2.95
N ALA A 106 -4.03 23.83 -2.54
CA ALA A 106 -4.71 25.01 -2.01
C ALA A 106 -5.32 25.84 -3.15
N ALA A 107 -6.20 26.79 -2.80
CA ALA A 107 -6.94 27.61 -3.76
C ALA A 107 -6.02 28.51 -4.62
N ASP A 108 -4.84 28.85 -4.10
CA ASP A 108 -3.77 29.59 -4.79
C ASP A 108 -2.91 28.70 -5.72
N GLY A 109 -3.20 27.39 -5.80
CA GLY A 109 -2.44 26.42 -6.56
C GLY A 109 -1.25 25.81 -5.80
N THR A 110 -0.97 26.26 -4.58
CA THR A 110 0.12 25.71 -3.76
C THR A 110 -0.17 24.25 -3.41
N THR A 111 0.80 23.36 -3.67
CA THR A 111 0.68 21.93 -3.39
C THR A 111 1.42 21.57 -2.11
N THR A 112 0.73 20.93 -1.18
CA THR A 112 1.32 20.29 0.01
C THR A 112 1.32 18.78 -0.20
N GLU A 113 2.44 18.12 0.10
CA GLU A 113 2.56 16.67 0.00
C GLU A 113 3.34 16.11 1.20
N LYS A 114 2.63 15.95 2.32
CA LYS A 114 3.18 15.47 3.59
C LYS A 114 2.23 14.46 4.19
N TYR A 115 2.68 13.22 4.34
CA TYR A 115 1.84 12.11 4.82
C TYR A 115 2.08 11.78 6.30
N TRP A 116 3.31 12.00 6.77
CA TRP A 116 3.71 11.65 8.14
C TRP A 116 4.51 12.79 8.77
N GLU A 117 4.27 13.02 10.06
CA GLU A 117 5.06 13.96 10.86
C GLU A 117 5.56 13.26 12.13
N PRO A 118 6.86 13.40 12.48
CA PRO A 118 7.35 12.92 13.76
C PRO A 118 6.67 13.68 14.90
N VAL A 119 6.31 12.96 15.95
CA VAL A 119 5.79 13.54 17.18
C VAL A 119 6.98 13.73 18.12
N GLU A 120 7.21 14.95 18.59
CA GLU A 120 8.14 15.18 19.69
C GLU A 120 7.63 14.38 20.89
N GLU A 121 8.42 13.40 21.33
CA GLU A 121 8.17 12.83 22.66
C GLU A 121 8.46 13.98 23.62
N GLU A 122 7.44 14.49 24.31
CA GLU A 122 7.69 15.31 25.49
C GLU A 122 8.71 14.55 26.31
N ALA A 123 9.83 15.20 26.62
CA ALA A 123 10.84 14.63 27.47
C ALA A 123 10.15 14.31 28.79
N ASP A 124 9.68 13.07 28.94
CA ASP A 124 9.05 12.57 30.14
C ASP A 124 10.05 12.86 31.24
N GLY A 125 9.72 13.89 32.02
CA GLY A 125 10.53 14.35 33.13
C GLY A 125 10.88 13.15 33.99
N GLU A 126 12.11 13.15 34.47
CA GLU A 126 12.67 12.23 35.44
C GLU A 126 11.64 11.79 36.49
N GLN A 127 10.94 10.69 36.24
CA GLN A 127 10.22 9.95 37.26
C GLN A 127 10.64 8.49 37.16
N GLN A 128 11.80 8.24 37.76
CA GLN A 128 12.16 6.92 38.28
C GLN A 128 11.13 6.56 39.35
N GLY A 129 10.03 5.93 38.93
CA GLY A 129 8.97 5.45 39.80
C GLY A 129 8.34 4.21 39.19
N GLN A 130 8.75 3.04 39.69
CA GLN A 130 8.17 1.70 39.54
C GLN A 130 7.08 1.50 38.46
N GLY A 131 7.42 0.78 37.39
CA GLY A 131 6.44 -0.05 36.67
C GLY A 131 6.17 0.23 35.20
N ARG A 132 6.73 1.28 34.57
CA ARG A 132 6.76 1.35 33.10
C ARG A 132 8.02 0.66 32.59
N PRO A 133 7.92 -0.39 31.77
CA PRO A 133 9.13 -0.95 31.17
C PRO A 133 9.77 0.16 30.35
N ALA A 134 10.99 0.54 30.73
CA ALA A 134 11.89 1.35 29.92
C ALA A 134 11.72 0.94 28.46
N SER A 135 11.60 1.92 27.56
CA SER A 135 11.38 1.72 26.14
C SER A 135 12.08 0.45 25.69
N ARG A 136 11.29 -0.63 25.47
CA ARG A 136 11.84 -1.83 24.84
C ARG A 136 12.55 -1.31 23.62
N THR A 137 13.85 -1.51 23.52
CA THR A 137 14.67 -1.06 22.39
C THR A 137 14.09 -1.71 21.14
N ARG A 138 13.12 -1.02 20.52
CA ARG A 138 12.35 -1.54 19.41
C ARG A 138 13.33 -1.75 18.28
N LYS A 139 13.29 -2.94 17.67
CA LYS A 139 14.16 -3.25 16.55
C LYS A 139 13.68 -2.45 15.33
N PRO A 140 14.60 -1.96 14.48
CA PRO A 140 14.23 -1.40 13.20
C PRO A 140 13.39 -2.40 12.40
N SER A 141 12.33 -1.93 11.76
CA SER A 141 11.49 -2.76 10.90
C SER A 141 12.28 -3.29 9.72
N ARG A 142 12.11 -4.59 9.43
CA ARG A 142 12.47 -5.17 8.13
C ARG A 142 11.33 -4.92 7.15
N ILE A 143 11.63 -4.37 5.99
CA ILE A 143 10.65 -4.00 4.98
C ILE A 143 10.77 -4.96 3.79
N GLU A 144 9.69 -5.69 3.51
CA GLU A 144 9.57 -6.59 2.37
C GLU A 144 8.55 -6.04 1.37
N LEU A 145 8.96 -5.89 0.11
CA LEU A 145 8.09 -5.48 -1.00
C LEU A 145 7.69 -6.68 -1.84
N VAL A 146 6.39 -6.89 -2.03
CA VAL A 146 5.87 -7.91 -2.96
C VAL A 146 5.06 -7.22 -4.04
N GLY A 147 5.62 -7.17 -5.24
CA GLY A 147 4.97 -6.64 -6.43
C GLY A 147 4.25 -7.72 -7.22
N ILE A 148 3.06 -7.42 -7.72
CA ILE A 148 2.32 -8.28 -8.66
C ILE A 148 2.04 -7.48 -9.93
N ILE A 149 2.40 -8.04 -11.09
CA ILE A 149 2.20 -7.41 -12.39
C ILE A 149 1.53 -8.35 -13.39
N CYS A 150 0.80 -7.77 -14.33
CA CYS A 150 0.28 -8.43 -15.51
C CYS A 150 0.20 -7.45 -16.69
N GLY A 151 -0.07 -7.95 -17.89
CA GLY A 151 -0.33 -7.10 -19.06
C GLY A 151 -1.56 -6.21 -18.86
N ALA A 152 -1.55 -5.00 -19.43
CA ALA A 152 -2.61 -4.00 -19.28
C ALA A 152 -4.01 -4.55 -19.64
N TYR A 153 -4.12 -5.30 -20.74
CA TYR A 153 -5.37 -5.95 -21.14
C TYR A 153 -5.90 -6.91 -20.06
N LEU A 154 -5.04 -7.79 -19.53
CA LEU A 154 -5.42 -8.72 -18.47
C LEU A 154 -5.82 -7.99 -17.18
N ALA A 155 -5.15 -6.90 -16.84
CA ALA A 155 -5.50 -6.07 -15.69
C ALA A 155 -6.93 -5.52 -15.83
N VAL A 156 -7.30 -5.01 -17.02
CA VAL A 156 -8.64 -4.49 -17.30
C VAL A 156 -9.70 -5.59 -17.25
N VAL A 157 -9.46 -6.72 -17.92
CA VAL A 157 -10.39 -7.87 -17.90
C VAL A 157 -10.62 -8.37 -16.48
N ARG A 158 -9.56 -8.45 -15.65
CA ARG A 158 -9.67 -8.82 -14.24
C ARG A 158 -10.40 -7.77 -13.41
N GLY A 159 -10.18 -6.48 -13.70
CA GLY A 159 -10.91 -5.38 -13.09
C GLY A 159 -12.41 -5.44 -13.36
N MET A 160 -12.80 -5.70 -14.62
CA MET A 160 -14.20 -5.91 -15.01
C MET A 160 -14.81 -7.14 -14.33
N ARG A 161 -14.10 -8.27 -14.34
CA ARG A 161 -14.57 -9.49 -13.66
C ARG A 161 -14.75 -9.26 -12.15
N ARG A 162 -13.83 -8.55 -11.50
CA ARG A 162 -13.96 -8.16 -10.09
C ARG A 162 -15.18 -7.27 -9.88
N ALA A 163 -15.41 -6.28 -10.73
CA ALA A 163 -16.58 -5.41 -10.64
C ALA A 163 -17.89 -6.20 -10.70
N ILE A 164 -17.98 -7.21 -11.58
CA ILE A 164 -19.15 -8.09 -11.69
C ILE A 164 -19.33 -8.96 -10.43
N ILE A 165 -18.26 -9.57 -9.93
CA ILE A 165 -18.34 -10.52 -8.81
C ILE A 165 -18.54 -9.82 -7.47
N SER A 166 -17.80 -8.75 -7.21
CA SER A 166 -17.73 -8.10 -5.91
C SER A 166 -18.45 -6.75 -5.85
N GLY A 167 -19.04 -6.28 -6.96
CA GLY A 167 -19.63 -4.94 -7.02
C GLY A 167 -18.62 -3.80 -6.90
N ARG A 168 -17.33 -4.04 -7.21
CA ARG A 168 -16.25 -3.03 -7.08
C ARG A 168 -15.65 -2.63 -8.43
N ALA A 169 -16.19 -1.56 -9.00
CA ALA A 169 -15.67 -0.96 -10.22
C ALA A 169 -14.54 0.04 -9.96
N VAL A 170 -13.59 0.11 -10.89
CA VAL A 170 -12.57 1.16 -10.96
C VAL A 170 -12.55 1.67 -12.40
N ARG A 171 -12.40 2.98 -12.59
CA ARG A 171 -12.26 3.55 -13.94
C ARG A 171 -11.03 2.96 -14.62
N VAL A 172 -11.21 2.45 -15.83
CA VAL A 172 -10.15 1.80 -16.62
C VAL A 172 -8.92 2.70 -16.73
N HIS A 173 -9.11 3.99 -17.03
CA HIS A 173 -8.01 4.95 -17.11
C HIS A 173 -7.23 5.07 -15.78
N SER A 174 -7.92 5.17 -14.64
CA SER A 174 -7.30 5.25 -13.32
C SER A 174 -6.55 3.96 -12.97
N GLN A 175 -7.11 2.79 -13.31
CA GLN A 175 -6.47 1.50 -13.13
C GLN A 175 -5.16 1.41 -13.93
N LEU A 176 -5.20 1.72 -15.21
CA LEU A 176 -4.04 1.67 -16.11
C LEU A 176 -2.96 2.68 -15.69
N LYS A 177 -3.36 3.89 -15.27
CA LYS A 177 -2.45 4.92 -14.78
C LYS A 177 -1.72 4.46 -13.51
N SER A 178 -2.44 3.83 -12.57
CA SER A 178 -1.85 3.29 -11.34
C SER A 178 -0.86 2.17 -11.66
N HIS A 179 -1.25 1.26 -12.56
CA HIS A 179 -0.42 0.16 -13.04
C HIS A 179 0.88 0.64 -13.70
N LYS A 180 0.78 1.64 -14.59
CA LYS A 180 1.92 2.31 -15.23
C LYS A 180 2.87 2.92 -14.21
N ARG A 181 2.32 3.67 -13.25
CA ARG A 181 3.11 4.36 -12.21
C ARG A 181 3.86 3.38 -11.32
N PHE A 182 3.18 2.33 -10.82
CA PHE A 182 3.84 1.29 -10.05
C PHE A 182 4.97 0.63 -10.84
N ALA A 183 4.69 0.18 -12.08
CA ALA A 183 5.69 -0.47 -12.92
C ALA A 183 6.91 0.43 -13.19
N GLY A 184 6.69 1.71 -13.44
CA GLY A 184 7.75 2.69 -13.68
C GLY A 184 8.60 3.02 -12.45
N LYS A 185 8.14 2.69 -11.23
CA LYS A 185 8.85 3.00 -9.98
C LYS A 185 9.33 1.76 -9.23
N PHE A 186 8.88 0.57 -9.58
CA PHE A 186 9.22 -0.68 -8.88
C PHE A 186 10.72 -0.85 -8.62
N ARG A 187 11.57 -0.61 -9.64
CA ARG A 187 13.03 -0.71 -9.49
C ARG A 187 13.56 0.26 -8.42
N LYS A 188 13.07 1.50 -8.39
CA LYS A 188 13.44 2.48 -7.35
C LYS A 188 12.96 2.06 -5.97
N TYR A 189 11.77 1.47 -5.87
CA TYR A 189 11.28 0.96 -4.59
C TYR A 189 12.14 -0.19 -4.06
N CYS A 190 12.71 -1.02 -4.94
CA CYS A 190 13.65 -2.07 -4.53
C CYS A 190 14.86 -1.50 -3.79
N ASP A 191 15.31 -0.29 -4.13
CA ASP A 191 16.45 0.36 -3.45
C ASP A 191 16.11 0.84 -2.04
N LEU A 192 14.82 0.98 -1.70
CA LEU A 192 14.35 1.52 -0.42
C LEU A 192 14.04 0.43 0.63
N VAL A 193 13.86 -0.81 0.19
CA VAL A 193 13.41 -1.94 1.02
C VAL A 193 14.51 -2.97 1.24
N ASP A 194 14.36 -3.83 2.24
CA ASP A 194 15.34 -4.90 2.49
C ASP A 194 15.22 -5.98 1.42
N ASN A 195 14.00 -6.46 1.17
CA ASN A 195 13.77 -7.52 0.19
C ASN A 195 12.64 -7.13 -0.75
N ALA A 196 12.74 -7.56 -2.00
CA ALA A 196 11.71 -7.35 -2.99
C ALA A 196 11.46 -8.65 -3.77
N ARG A 197 10.20 -8.93 -4.09
CA ARG A 197 9.80 -10.00 -5.01
C ARG A 197 8.83 -9.41 -6.03
N LEU A 198 8.99 -9.75 -7.30
CA LEU A 198 8.09 -9.36 -8.38
C LEU A 198 7.51 -10.60 -9.02
N TYR A 199 6.18 -10.70 -9.03
CA TYR A 199 5.46 -11.81 -9.63
C TYR A 199 4.69 -11.36 -10.87
N SER A 200 4.83 -12.11 -11.97
CA SER A 200 3.96 -12.03 -13.14
C SER A 200 2.77 -12.97 -12.97
N THR A 201 1.58 -12.49 -13.28
CA THR A 201 0.37 -13.32 -13.33
C THR A 201 -0.22 -13.41 -14.74
N ASN A 202 0.63 -13.29 -15.77
CA ASN A 202 0.18 -13.45 -17.16
C ASN A 202 -0.14 -14.91 -17.52
N THR A 203 0.41 -15.87 -16.78
CA THR A 203 0.19 -17.29 -17.05
C THR A 203 -1.06 -17.81 -16.33
N ILE A 204 -1.70 -18.81 -16.92
CA ILE A 204 -2.85 -19.51 -16.33
C ILE A 204 -2.40 -20.40 -15.14
N ALA A 205 -1.15 -20.87 -15.16
CA ALA A 205 -0.58 -21.78 -14.16
C ALA A 205 -0.30 -21.13 -12.80
N GLY A 206 -0.48 -19.81 -12.67
CA GLY A 206 -0.32 -19.08 -11.41
C GLY A 206 0.67 -17.92 -11.51
N ALA A 207 1.09 -17.43 -10.34
CA ALA A 207 2.05 -16.34 -10.23
C ALA A 207 3.48 -16.87 -10.44
N LYS A 208 4.19 -16.37 -11.45
CA LYS A 208 5.59 -16.69 -11.75
C LYS A 208 6.49 -15.62 -11.14
N LEU A 209 7.51 -15.99 -10.36
CA LEU A 209 8.52 -15.05 -9.86
C LEU A 209 9.40 -14.61 -11.04
N ILE A 210 9.47 -13.30 -11.30
CA ILE A 210 10.21 -12.71 -12.43
C ILE A 210 11.28 -11.70 -11.99
N GLY A 211 11.35 -11.41 -10.69
CA GLY A 211 12.45 -10.65 -10.12
C GLY A 211 12.49 -10.78 -8.61
N TRP A 212 13.69 -10.74 -8.03
CA TRP A 212 13.89 -10.76 -6.59
C TRP A 212 15.12 -9.96 -6.18
N LYS A 213 15.08 -9.45 -4.95
CA LYS A 213 16.17 -8.79 -4.26
C LYS A 213 16.18 -9.29 -2.83
N ASP A 214 17.33 -9.73 -2.35
CA ASP A 214 17.59 -9.92 -0.93
C ASP A 214 18.55 -8.83 -0.43
N LYS A 215 18.34 -8.36 0.80
CA LYS A 215 19.11 -7.34 1.54
C LYS A 215 20.17 -6.56 0.74
N ASP A 216 21.38 -7.12 0.61
CA ASP A 216 22.57 -6.46 0.06
C ASP A 216 22.76 -6.68 -1.46
N SER A 217 21.88 -7.47 -2.09
CA SER A 217 21.90 -7.73 -3.53
C SER A 217 21.21 -6.63 -4.33
N ARG A 218 21.61 -6.50 -5.60
CA ARG A 218 20.83 -5.76 -6.60
C ARG A 218 19.65 -6.62 -7.04
N LEU A 219 18.60 -5.99 -7.56
CA LEU A 219 17.45 -6.70 -8.14
C LEU A 219 17.91 -7.64 -9.26
N LEU A 220 17.74 -8.94 -9.04
CA LEU A 220 17.91 -10.00 -10.04
C LEU A 220 16.57 -10.21 -10.75
N VAL A 221 16.63 -10.51 -12.05
CA VAL A 221 15.43 -10.58 -12.90
C VAL A 221 15.51 -11.74 -13.88
N ASP A 222 14.35 -12.31 -14.20
CA ASP A 222 14.18 -13.17 -15.37
C ASP A 222 14.23 -12.26 -16.62
N VAL A 223 15.31 -12.41 -17.41
CA VAL A 223 15.62 -11.52 -18.54
C VAL A 223 14.54 -11.59 -19.63
N GLU A 224 13.87 -12.74 -19.79
CA GLU A 224 12.83 -12.91 -20.80
C GLU A 224 11.50 -12.28 -20.35
N GLU A 225 11.22 -12.33 -19.05
CA GLU A 225 9.93 -11.89 -18.51
C GLU A 225 9.92 -10.42 -18.05
N ILE A 226 11.06 -9.89 -17.60
CA ILE A 226 11.14 -8.55 -16.99
C ILE A 226 10.71 -7.44 -17.95
N GLY A 227 10.81 -7.67 -19.26
CA GLY A 227 10.30 -6.75 -20.28
C GLY A 227 8.79 -6.46 -20.16
N LEU A 228 8.03 -7.29 -19.43
CA LEU A 228 6.65 -6.96 -19.03
C LEU A 228 6.57 -5.67 -18.20
N LEU A 229 7.47 -5.51 -17.21
CA LEU A 229 7.52 -4.33 -16.35
C LEU A 229 7.75 -3.06 -17.18
N ASP A 230 8.68 -3.12 -18.13
CA ASP A 230 9.00 -2.00 -19.01
C ASP A 230 7.86 -1.67 -19.97
N ARG A 231 7.23 -2.68 -20.58
CA ARG A 231 6.04 -2.48 -21.43
C ARG A 231 4.91 -1.79 -20.66
N VAL A 232 4.59 -2.27 -19.46
CA VAL A 232 3.54 -1.66 -18.62
C VAL A 232 3.89 -0.22 -18.25
N SER A 233 5.15 0.06 -17.89
CA SER A 233 5.59 1.41 -17.53
C SER A 233 5.45 2.45 -18.66
N ARG A 234 5.40 1.97 -19.91
CA ARG A 234 5.30 2.79 -21.13
C ARG A 234 3.89 2.83 -21.71
N THR A 235 2.95 2.06 -21.15
CA THR A 235 1.59 1.98 -21.70
C THR A 235 0.78 3.20 -21.26
N PHE A 236 0.19 3.92 -22.22
CA PHE A 236 -0.66 5.13 -22.07
C PHE A 236 0.02 6.32 -21.39
#